data_AF-A0A7C1KGS8-F1
#
_entry.id   AF-A0A7C1KGS8-F1
#
_cell.length_a   1.000
_cell.length_b   1.000
_cell.length_c   1.000
_cell.angle_alpha   90.00
_cell.angle_beta   90.00
_cell.angle_gamma   90.00
#
_symmetry.space_group_name_H-M   'P 1'
#
loop_
_entity.id
_entity.type
_entity.pdbx_description
1 polymer ?
#
loop_
_entity_poly.entity_id
_entity_poly.type
_entity_poly.pdbx_seq_one_letter_code
_entity_poly.pdbx_strand_id
1 'polypeptide(L)'
;RSPQRGVSTSGNQNADDGRDHWPYCYTALIAGAGVKRGYVHGKSDKTASAPVENPVHPTELLATIYHSVGIKPDTIVYNHLNQPRELVKGEVVTGVLA
;
A
#
# COMPACT_ATOMS: atom_id res chain seq x y z
N ARG A 1 9.09 -13.43 17.94
CA ARG A 1 9.05 -12.11 17.25
C ARG A 1 8.56 -12.37 15.84
N SER A 2 7.52 -11.70 15.38
CA SER A 2 7.14 -11.76 13.96
C SER A 2 7.98 -10.75 13.17
N PRO A 3 8.39 -11.05 11.93
CA PRO A 3 8.25 -12.33 11.22
C PRO A 3 9.10 -13.46 11.85
N GLN A 4 8.60 -14.70 11.81
CA GLN A 4 9.33 -15.90 12.26
C GLN A 4 9.85 -16.68 11.03
N ARG A 5 10.97 -17.40 11.17
CA ARG A 5 11.55 -18.25 10.12
C ARG A 5 10.60 -19.42 9.83
N GLY A 6 10.41 -19.78 8.56
CA GLY A 6 9.57 -20.90 8.13
C GLY A 6 8.06 -20.73 8.37
N VAL A 7 7.59 -19.52 8.71
CA VAL A 7 6.14 -19.24 8.80
C VAL A 7 5.58 -19.03 7.41
N SER A 8 4.43 -19.66 7.12
CA SER A 8 3.77 -19.49 5.82
C SER A 8 3.25 -18.08 5.61
N THR A 9 3.68 -17.50 4.49
CA THR A 9 3.30 -16.18 4.00
C THR A 9 3.08 -16.24 2.48
N SER A 10 2.71 -15.11 1.88
CA SER A 10 2.44 -15.06 0.44
C SER A 10 3.70 -15.43 -0.37
N GLY A 11 3.66 -16.56 -1.07
CA GLY A 11 4.67 -16.95 -2.06
C GLY A 11 5.98 -17.51 -1.50
N ASN A 12 6.02 -17.96 -0.24
CA ASN A 12 7.22 -18.56 0.35
C ASN A 12 7.21 -20.10 0.34
N GLN A 13 8.40 -20.70 0.57
CA GLN A 13 8.58 -22.15 0.63
C GLN A 13 8.51 -22.70 2.07
N ASN A 14 8.29 -21.84 3.07
CA ASN A 14 8.42 -22.15 4.49
C ASN A 14 9.80 -22.70 4.85
N ALA A 15 10.83 -22.36 4.06
CA ALA A 15 12.19 -22.69 4.38
C ALA A 15 12.62 -21.90 5.62
N ASP A 16 13.42 -22.51 6.48
CA ASP A 16 13.94 -21.79 7.62
C ASP A 16 15.16 -20.93 7.25
N ASP A 17 15.51 -20.76 5.99
CA ASP A 17 16.70 -20.00 5.54
C ASP A 17 16.57 -18.47 5.73
N GLY A 18 15.36 -17.97 6.00
CA GLY A 18 15.11 -16.54 6.19
C GLY A 18 13.79 -16.23 6.89
N ARG A 19 13.42 -14.94 6.86
CA ARG A 19 12.10 -14.45 7.33
C ARG A 19 11.04 -14.45 6.23
N ASP A 20 11.40 -14.96 5.05
CA ASP A 20 10.57 -14.99 3.85
C ASP A 20 9.99 -13.63 3.42
N HIS A 21 9.19 -13.66 2.36
CA HIS A 21 8.40 -12.50 1.93
C HIS A 21 7.38 -12.12 3.01
N TRP A 22 7.42 -10.87 3.48
CA TRP A 22 6.51 -10.36 4.51
C TRP A 22 5.66 -9.20 3.98
N PRO A 23 4.51 -9.49 3.35
CA PRO A 23 3.69 -8.45 2.70
C PRO A 23 2.83 -7.63 3.68
N TYR A 24 2.77 -8.03 4.96
CA TYR A 24 1.82 -7.47 5.92
C TYR A 24 2.19 -6.08 6.45
N CYS A 25 3.45 -5.67 6.33
CA CYS A 25 3.90 -4.36 6.77
C CYS A 25 5.18 -3.96 6.04
N TYR A 26 5.16 -2.82 5.36
CA TYR A 26 6.33 -2.23 4.71
C TYR A 26 6.22 -0.70 4.75
N THR A 27 7.34 -0.02 4.50
CA THR A 27 7.42 1.45 4.50
C THR A 27 7.35 1.97 3.06
N ALA A 28 6.60 3.04 2.84
CA ALA A 28 6.57 3.78 1.59
C ALA A 28 7.01 5.24 1.81
N LEU A 29 7.61 5.85 0.79
CA LEU A 29 7.99 7.26 0.78
C LEU A 29 7.36 7.92 -0.44
N ILE A 30 6.66 9.04 -0.22
CA ILE A 30 6.09 9.88 -1.27
C ILE A 30 6.44 11.34 -1.01
N ALA A 31 6.60 12.12 -2.09
CA ALA A 31 6.92 13.54 -2.01
C ALA A 31 6.41 14.27 -3.27
N GLY A 32 6.20 15.58 -3.15
CA GLY A 32 5.69 16.43 -4.25
C GLY A 32 4.16 16.39 -4.37
N ALA A 33 3.63 17.00 -5.44
CA ALA A 33 2.22 16.94 -5.83
C ALA A 33 1.18 17.11 -4.69
N GLY A 34 1.43 18.07 -3.80
CA GLY A 34 0.54 18.39 -2.68
C GLY A 34 0.71 17.53 -1.41
N VAL A 35 1.68 16.63 -1.35
CA VAL A 35 1.96 15.83 -0.14
C VAL A 35 2.54 16.68 0.98
N LYS A 36 2.09 16.46 2.22
CA LYS A 36 2.60 17.11 3.44
C LYS A 36 4.11 16.90 3.61
N ARG A 37 4.83 17.97 3.93
CA ARG A 37 6.27 17.92 4.21
C ARG A 37 6.51 17.47 5.65
N GLY A 38 7.52 16.62 5.86
CA GLY A 38 7.94 16.19 7.19
C GLY A 38 6.87 15.43 7.97
N TYR A 39 5.94 14.78 7.28
CA TYR A 39 4.80 14.10 7.87
C TYR A 39 5.01 12.58 7.88
N VAL A 40 4.69 11.95 9.01
CA VAL A 40 4.65 10.49 9.15
C VAL A 40 3.19 10.07 9.25
N HIS A 41 2.78 9.13 8.40
CA HIS A 41 1.43 8.62 8.38
C HIS A 41 1.38 7.17 8.88
N GLY A 42 0.52 6.93 9.87
CA GLY A 42 0.32 5.61 10.45
C GLY A 42 1.46 5.14 11.36
N LYS A 43 1.30 3.91 11.85
CA LYS A 43 2.21 3.30 12.83
C LYS A 43 2.15 1.79 12.72
N SER A 44 3.29 1.12 12.89
CA SER A 44 3.36 -0.34 13.01
C SER A 44 3.40 -0.81 14.46
N ASP A 45 3.16 -2.10 14.67
CA ASP A 45 3.40 -2.73 15.97
C ASP A 45 4.89 -2.64 16.38
N LYS A 46 5.20 -2.99 17.63
CA LYS A 46 6.56 -2.95 18.19
C LYS A 46 7.58 -3.77 17.40
N THR A 47 7.12 -4.74 16.60
CA THR A 47 7.97 -5.63 15.81
C THR A 47 8.00 -5.29 14.33
N ALA A 48 7.29 -4.24 13.90
CA ALA A 48 7.06 -3.88 12.51
C ALA A 48 6.45 -5.04 11.68
N SER A 49 5.62 -5.88 12.30
CA SER A 49 4.96 -7.01 11.63
C SER A 49 3.62 -6.67 11.00
N ALA A 50 2.88 -5.71 11.56
CA ALA A 50 1.61 -5.23 11.03
C ALA A 50 1.40 -3.74 11.34
N PRO A 51 0.63 -2.99 10.52
CA PRO A 51 0.15 -1.66 10.87
C PRO A 51 -0.87 -1.74 12.01
N VAL A 52 -0.77 -0.81 12.97
CA VAL A 52 -1.70 -0.67 14.11
C VAL A 52 -2.45 0.66 14.10
N GLU A 53 -2.02 1.61 13.27
CA GLU A 53 -2.64 2.92 13.14
C GLU A 53 -2.57 3.38 11.68
N ASN A 54 -3.69 3.89 11.15
CA ASN A 54 -3.85 4.36 9.77
C ASN A 54 -3.18 3.45 8.73
N PRO A 55 -3.59 2.17 8.63
CA PRO A 55 -3.07 1.26 7.60
C PRO A 55 -3.39 1.80 6.21
N VAL A 56 -2.43 1.67 5.30
CA VAL A 56 -2.60 2.06 3.89
C VAL A 56 -2.32 0.85 3.02
N HIS A 57 -3.30 0.47 2.20
CA HIS A 57 -3.12 -0.54 1.17
C HIS A 57 -2.39 0.07 -0.05
N PRO A 58 -1.52 -0.68 -0.77
CA PRO A 58 -0.81 -0.14 -1.93
C PRO A 58 -1.73 0.44 -3.01
N THR A 59 -2.94 -0.10 -3.17
CA THR A 59 -3.93 0.44 -4.11
C THR A 59 -4.43 1.83 -3.72
N GLU A 60 -4.54 2.14 -2.43
CA GLU A 60 -4.91 3.48 -1.93
C GLU A 60 -3.76 4.47 -2.12
N LEU A 61 -2.51 4.01 -1.96
CA LEU A 61 -1.34 4.82 -2.28
C LEU A 61 -1.30 5.17 -3.78
N LEU A 62 -1.59 4.21 -4.65
CA LEU A 62 -1.69 4.45 -6.10
C LEU A 62 -2.85 5.40 -6.45
N ALA A 63 -4.01 5.24 -5.82
CA ALA A 63 -5.15 6.15 -5.99
C ALA A 63 -4.78 7.58 -5.58
N THR A 64 -4.02 7.72 -4.50
CA THR A 64 -3.49 9.01 -4.02
C THR A 64 -2.55 9.64 -5.05
N ILE A 65 -1.63 8.86 -5.63
CA ILE A 65 -0.72 9.35 -6.68
C ILE A 65 -1.51 9.84 -7.90
N TYR A 66 -2.52 9.08 -8.35
CA TYR A 66 -3.36 9.46 -9.50
C TYR A 66 -4.11 10.75 -9.22
N HIS A 67 -4.75 10.84 -8.05
CA HIS A 67 -5.44 12.04 -7.59
C HIS A 67 -4.50 13.26 -7.59
N SER A 68 -3.30 13.12 -7.03
CA SER A 68 -2.29 14.19 -6.93
C SER A 68 -1.82 14.73 -8.29
N VAL A 69 -1.95 13.95 -9.37
CA VAL A 69 -1.61 14.40 -10.74
C VAL A 69 -2.84 14.72 -11.59
N GLY A 70 -4.02 14.84 -10.97
CA GLY A 70 -5.26 15.23 -11.65
C GLY A 70 -5.97 14.10 -12.41
N ILE A 71 -5.59 12.84 -12.16
CA ILE A 71 -6.26 11.66 -12.71
C ILE A 71 -7.25 11.13 -11.69
N LYS A 72 -8.52 11.03 -12.10
CA LYS A 72 -9.59 10.49 -11.26
C LYS A 72 -9.43 8.95 -11.12
N PRO A 73 -9.12 8.37 -9.93
CA PRO A 73 -8.75 6.96 -9.79
C PRO A 73 -9.87 5.96 -10.15
N ASP A 74 -11.12 6.34 -9.92
CA ASP A 74 -12.35 5.59 -10.25
C ASP A 74 -12.78 5.78 -11.72
N THR A 75 -11.95 6.38 -12.57
CA THR A 75 -12.20 6.44 -14.01
C THR A 75 -12.38 5.03 -14.56
N ILE A 76 -13.50 4.80 -15.26
CA ILE A 76 -13.78 3.51 -15.88
C ILE A 76 -13.01 3.39 -17.20
N VAL A 77 -12.22 2.33 -17.30
CA VAL A 77 -11.56 1.85 -18.52
C VAL A 77 -12.13 0.49 -18.92
N TYR A 78 -12.18 0.25 -20.23
CA TYR A 78 -12.64 -1.01 -20.78
C TYR A 78 -11.45 -1.89 -21.13
N ASN A 79 -11.47 -3.15 -20.70
CA ASN A 79 -10.47 -4.12 -21.11
C ASN A 79 -10.74 -4.63 -22.55
N HIS A 80 -9.90 -5.52 -23.05
CA HIS A 80 -10.03 -6.12 -24.39
C HIS A 80 -11.32 -6.92 -24.61
N LEU A 81 -12.08 -7.23 -23.55
CA LEU A 81 -13.38 -7.90 -23.60
C LEU A 81 -14.56 -6.93 -23.41
N ASN A 82 -14.33 -5.61 -23.49
CA ASN A 82 -15.31 -4.57 -23.21
C ASN A 82 -15.94 -4.65 -21.80
N GLN A 83 -15.19 -5.18 -20.82
CA GLN A 83 -15.64 -5.17 -19.42
C GLN A 83 -15.16 -3.88 -18.73
N PRO A 84 -16.03 -3.16 -18.02
CA PRO A 84 -15.65 -1.96 -17.28
C PRO A 84 -14.79 -2.33 -16.06
N ARG A 85 -13.70 -1.57 -15.86
CA ARG A 85 -12.81 -1.65 -14.71
C ARG A 85 -12.45 -0.23 -14.29
N GLU A 86 -12.38 0.04 -12.99
CA GLU A 86 -11.75 1.26 -12.48
C GLU A 86 -10.26 1.25 -12.84
N LEU A 87 -9.67 2.41 -13.11
CA LEU A 87 -8.22 2.55 -13.26
C LEU A 87 -7.50 2.04 -12.01
N VAL A 88 -8.00 2.42 -10.84
CA VAL A 88 -7.47 2.01 -9.54
C VAL A 88 -8.64 1.79 -8.58
N LYS A 89 -8.76 0.57 -8.05
CA LYS A 89 -9.74 0.25 -7.02
C LYS A 89 -9.18 0.56 -5.64
N GLY A 90 -9.29 1.81 -5.21
CA GLY A 90 -8.82 2.26 -3.90
C GLY A 90 -9.22 3.71 -3.62
N GLU A 91 -9.32 4.03 -2.33
CA GLU A 91 -9.63 5.39 -1.87
C GLU A 91 -8.37 6.24 -1.74
N VAL A 92 -8.53 7.55 -1.93
CA VAL A 92 -7.43 8.50 -1.77
C VAL A 92 -7.11 8.67 -0.27
N VAL A 93 -5.84 8.55 0.09
CA VAL A 93 -5.34 8.78 1.45
C VAL A 93 -5.21 10.28 1.68
N THR A 94 -6.33 10.95 1.95
CA THR A 94 -6.36 12.41 2.15
C THR A 94 -5.49 12.88 3.33
N GLY A 95 -5.25 12.01 4.32
CA GLY A 95 -4.40 12.30 5.47
C GLY A 95 -2.96 12.69 5.12
N VAL A 96 -2.42 12.25 3.97
CA VAL A 96 -1.05 12.58 3.54
C VAL A 96 -0.97 13.86 2.69
N LEU A 97 -2.09 14.41 2.24
CA LEU A 97 -2.16 15.61 1.41
C LEU A 97 -2.28 16.89 2.27
N ALA A 98 -1.73 18.00 1.78
CA ALA A 98 -1.63 19.30 2.46
C ALA A 98 -2.86 20.20 2.24
#